data_AF-A0A7Z8QJX8-F1
#
_entry.id   AF-A0A7Z8QJX8-F1
#
_cell.length_a   1.000
_cell.length_b   1.000
_cell.length_c   1.000
_cell.angle_alpha   90.00
_cell.angle_beta   90.00
_cell.angle_gamma   90.00
#
_symmetry.space_group_name_H-M   'P 1'
#
loop_
_entity.id
_entity.type
_entity.pdbx_description
1 polymer ?
#
loop_
_entity_poly.entity_id
_entity_poly.type
_entity_poly.pdbx_seq_one_letter_code
_entity_poly.pdbx_strand_id
1 'polypeptide(L)'
;DIFYREAGNPNHPTILLLHGFPTSSHMFRDLIAELSDQYHLIAPDYPGYGYSSMPAVDKFDYSFDNLANVVDKFIDTVGLKK
;
A
#
# COMPACT_ATOMS: atom_id res chain seq x y z
N ASP A 1 -11.51 -4.64 1.58
CA ASP A 1 -10.20 -5.19 1.98
C ASP A 1 -9.09 -4.55 1.17
N ILE A 2 -7.97 -4.26 1.83
CA ILE A 2 -6.76 -3.73 1.21
C ILE A 2 -5.72 -4.83 1.19
N PHE A 3 -5.29 -5.23 -0.01
CA PHE A 3 -4.13 -6.08 -0.17
C PHE A 3 -2.86 -5.23 -0.04
N TYR A 4 -1.82 -5.80 0.54
CA TYR A 4 -0.50 -5.19 0.57
C TYR A 4 0.59 -6.23 0.51
N ARG A 5 1.76 -5.83 0.01
CA ARG A 5 3.00 -6.61 0.10
C ARG A 5 3.81 -6.11 1.28
N GLU A 6 4.46 -7.04 1.97
CA GLU A 6 5.33 -6.78 3.10
C GLU A 6 6.63 -7.56 2.91
N ALA A 7 7.77 -6.93 3.19
CA ALA A 7 9.08 -7.55 3.11
C ALA A 7 10.08 -6.90 4.07
N GLY A 8 11.10 -7.66 4.44
CA GLY A 8 12.15 -7.21 5.35
C GLY A 8 11.81 -7.35 6.82
N ASN A 9 12.72 -6.89 7.69
CA ASN A 9 12.59 -7.02 9.14
C ASN A 9 11.75 -5.87 9.71
N PRO A 10 10.62 -6.11 10.41
CA PRO A 10 9.78 -5.06 11.00
C PRO A 10 10.49 -4.16 12.03
N ASN A 11 11.66 -4.56 12.53
CA ASN A 11 12.48 -3.73 13.42
C ASN A 11 13.39 -2.74 12.68
N HIS A 12 13.47 -2.80 11.35
CA HIS A 12 14.22 -1.84 10.53
C HIS A 12 13.34 -0.62 10.21
N PRO A 13 13.95 0.52 9.77
CA PRO A 13 13.17 1.67 9.31
C PRO A 13 12.18 1.26 8.22
N THR A 14 10.93 1.72 8.36
CA THR A 14 9.87 1.37 7.41
C THR A 14 9.80 2.37 6.26
N ILE A 15 9.69 1.86 5.03
CA ILE A 15 9.38 2.62 3.83
C ILE A 15 8.01 2.19 3.32
N LEU A 16 7.08 3.14 3.23
CA LEU A 16 5.77 2.96 2.61
C LEU A 16 5.84 3.26 1.11
N LEU A 17 5.52 2.28 0.27
CA LEU A 17 5.61 2.35 -1.18
C LEU A 17 4.23 2.52 -1.80
N LEU A 18 3.90 3.77 -2.13
CA LEU A 18 2.61 4.16 -2.71
C LEU A 18 2.67 4.15 -4.24
N HIS A 19 1.87 3.30 -4.87
CA HIS A 19 1.89 3.15 -6.33
C HIS A 19 1.18 4.31 -7.06
N GLY A 20 1.45 4.44 -8.36
CA GLY A 20 0.80 5.43 -9.24
C GLY A 20 -0.42 4.88 -9.98
N PHE A 21 -0.97 5.69 -10.88
CA PHE A 21 -2.05 5.29 -11.78
C PHE A 21 -1.49 4.87 -13.15
N PRO A 22 -1.98 3.78 -13.79
CA PRO A 22 -2.91 2.75 -13.31
C PRO A 22 -2.15 1.47 -12.87
N THR A 23 -1.27 1.55 -11.87
CA THR A 23 -0.43 0.41 -11.43
C THR A 23 -0.93 -0.21 -10.13
N SER A 24 -0.12 -1.08 -9.51
CA SER A 24 -0.34 -1.68 -8.19
C SER A 24 1.00 -1.86 -7.47
N SER A 25 1.00 -2.38 -6.24
CA SER A 25 2.19 -2.80 -5.48
C SER A 25 3.18 -3.65 -6.27
N HIS A 26 2.72 -4.36 -7.30
CA HIS A 26 3.57 -5.12 -8.21
C HIS A 26 4.62 -4.27 -8.94
N MET A 27 4.39 -2.95 -9.08
CA MET A 27 5.38 -2.05 -9.67
C MET A 27 6.69 -2.00 -8.87
N PHE A 28 6.63 -2.31 -7.58
CA PHE A 28 7.79 -2.26 -6.68
C PHE A 28 8.46 -3.62 -6.47
N ARG A 29 8.07 -4.70 -7.16
CA ARG A 29 8.59 -6.06 -6.87
C ARG A 29 10.13 -6.13 -6.90
N ASP A 30 10.76 -5.47 -7.87
CA ASP A 30 12.22 -5.49 -8.05
C ASP A 30 12.88 -4.59 -6.98
N LEU A 31 12.29 -3.41 -6.69
CA LEU A 31 12.74 -2.54 -5.60
C LEU A 31 12.63 -3.22 -4.23
N ILE A 32 11.57 -3.99 -4.01
CA ILE A 32 11.36 -4.75 -2.78
C ILE A 32 12.45 -5.79 -2.59
N ALA A 33 12.79 -6.53 -3.66
CA ALA A 33 13.86 -7.51 -3.62
C ALA A 33 15.21 -6.89 -3.25
N GLU A 34 15.53 -5.71 -3.81
CA GLU A 34 16.83 -5.03 -3.60
C GLU A 34 16.97 -4.29 -2.26
N LEU A 35 15.87 -4.03 -1.54
CA LEU A 35 15.90 -3.21 -0.30
C LEU A 35 15.46 -3.95 0.97
N SER A 36 14.88 -5.15 0.83
CA SER A 36 14.27 -5.89 1.96
C SER A 36 15.25 -6.33 3.05
N ASP A 37 16.53 -6.42 2.73
CA ASP A 37 17.63 -6.71 3.64
C ASP A 37 17.97 -5.53 4.57
N GLN A 38 17.66 -4.30 4.16
CA GLN A 38 17.99 -3.08 4.91
C GLN A 38 16.78 -2.38 5.52
N TYR A 39 15.60 -2.52 4.90
CA TYR A 39 14.39 -1.80 5.28
C TYR A 39 13.22 -2.74 5.51
N HIS A 40 12.26 -2.29 6.32
CA HIS A 40 10.92 -2.85 6.33
C HIS A 40 10.10 -2.18 5.23
N LEU A 41 9.54 -2.95 4.31
CA LEU A 41 8.87 -2.42 3.12
C LEU A 41 7.40 -2.81 3.14
N ILE A 42 6.52 -1.81 3.01
CA ILE A 42 5.07 -2.00 2.96
C ILE A 42 4.54 -1.36 1.67
N ALA A 43 3.85 -2.12 0.83
CA ALA A 43 3.31 -1.66 -0.44
C ALA A 43 1.82 -2.04 -0.59
N PRO A 44 0.87 -1.16 -0.20
CA PRO A 44 -0.56 -1.41 -0.37
C PRO A 44 -1.02 -1.23 -1.81
N ASP A 45 -2.07 -1.95 -2.20
CA ASP A 45 -2.85 -1.69 -3.41
C ASP A 45 -4.04 -0.80 -3.06
N TYR A 46 -4.26 0.30 -3.79
CA TYR A 46 -5.45 1.13 -3.57
C TYR A 46 -6.76 0.37 -3.89
N PRO A 47 -7.90 0.74 -3.28
CA PRO A 47 -9.22 0.27 -3.74
C PRO A 47 -9.36 0.44 -5.25
N GLY A 48 -9.83 -0.59 -5.95
CA GLY A 48 -9.93 -0.58 -7.41
C GLY A 48 -8.67 -1.04 -8.16
N TYR A 49 -7.56 -1.34 -7.47
CA TYR A 49 -6.28 -1.71 -8.08
C TYR A 49 -5.74 -3.03 -7.52
N GLY A 50 -4.94 -3.71 -8.34
CA GLY A 50 -4.21 -4.92 -7.95
C GLY A 50 -5.12 -5.99 -7.34
N TYR A 51 -4.78 -6.42 -6.13
CA TYR A 51 -5.52 -7.45 -5.39
C TYR A 51 -6.43 -6.87 -4.29
N SER A 52 -6.53 -5.54 -4.18
CA SER A 52 -7.48 -4.89 -3.27
C SER A 52 -8.91 -5.01 -3.78
N SER A 53 -9.87 -4.82 -2.89
CA SER A 53 -11.29 -4.83 -3.26
C SER A 53 -11.59 -3.76 -4.32
N MET A 54 -12.53 -4.08 -5.22
CA MET A 54 -13.00 -3.19 -6.28
C MET A 54 -14.49 -2.88 -6.09
N PRO A 55 -14.86 -2.04 -5.11
CA PRO A 55 -16.25 -1.66 -4.91
C PRO A 55 -16.79 -0.92 -6.14
N ALA A 56 -18.09 -1.10 -6.42
CA ALA A 56 -18.75 -0.38 -7.49
C ALA A 56 -18.74 1.15 -7.23
N VAL A 57 -18.72 1.95 -8.30
CA VAL A 57 -18.58 3.41 -8.25
C VAL A 57 -19.74 4.13 -7.55
N ASP A 58 -20.89 3.47 -7.41
CA ASP A 58 -22.05 3.94 -6.64
C ASP A 58 -21.92 3.67 -5.13
N LYS A 59 -20.97 2.81 -4.73
CA LYS A 59 -20.73 2.41 -3.33
C LYS A 59 -19.42 2.96 -2.75
N PHE A 60 -18.53 3.46 -3.60
CA PHE A 60 -17.24 3.99 -3.19
C PHE A 60 -16.83 5.18 -4.04
N ASP A 61 -16.50 6.28 -3.38
CA ASP A 61 -15.98 7.48 -4.03
C ASP A 61 -14.47 7.31 -4.31
N TYR A 62 -14.08 7.27 -5.58
CA TYR A 62 -12.69 7.13 -6.01
C TYR A 62 -11.95 8.47 -6.11
N SER A 63 -12.32 9.46 -5.29
CA SER A 63 -11.64 10.73 -5.17
C SER A 63 -10.26 10.60 -4.50
N PHE A 64 -9.34 11.53 -4.78
CA PHE A 64 -8.03 11.58 -4.12
C PHE A 64 -8.15 11.71 -2.60
N ASP A 65 -9.11 12.50 -2.12
CA ASP A 65 -9.35 12.70 -0.68
C ASP A 65 -9.77 11.39 -0.01
N ASN A 66 -10.67 10.62 -0.63
CA ASN A 66 -11.09 9.34 -0.07
C ASN A 66 -9.96 8.30 -0.14
N LEU A 67 -9.18 8.27 -1.21
CA LEU A 67 -8.00 7.40 -1.28
C LEU A 67 -6.95 7.74 -0.21
N ALA A 68 -6.70 9.03 0.05
CA ALA A 68 -5.83 9.46 1.15
C ALA A 68 -6.35 8.99 2.51
N ASN A 69 -7.65 9.14 2.77
CA ASN A 69 -8.29 8.62 3.99
C ASN A 69 -8.16 7.10 4.13
N VAL A 70 -8.22 6.35 3.02
CA VAL A 70 -7.99 4.90 3.04
C VAL A 70 -6.55 4.57 3.41
N VAL A 71 -5.57 5.29 2.83
CA VAL A 71 -4.14 5.10 3.14
C VAL A 71 -3.84 5.44 4.60
N ASP A 72 -4.37 6.54 5.13
CA ASP A 72 -4.20 6.92 6.54
C ASP A 72 -4.74 5.82 7.47
N LYS A 73 -5.96 5.33 7.22
CA LYS A 73 -6.54 4.21 7.98
C LYS A 73 -5.73 2.92 7.84
N PHE A 74 -5.17 2.67 6.65
CA PHE A 74 -4.31 1.51 6.43
C PHE A 74 -3.06 1.59 7.29
N ILE A 75 -2.36 2.74 7.31
CA ILE A 75 -1.17 3.00 8.12
C ILE A 75 -1.46 2.74 9.61
N ASP A 76 -2.58 3.25 10.12
CA ASP A 76 -3.01 3.00 11.50
C ASP A 76 -3.27 1.51 11.77
N THR A 77 -3.93 0.82 10.82
CA THR A 77 -4.30 -0.60 10.93
C THR A 77 -3.07 -1.50 10.97
N VAL A 78 -2.04 -1.20 10.18
CA VAL A 78 -0.78 -1.95 10.17
C VAL A 78 0.21 -1.49 11.26
N GLY A 79 -0.18 -0.54 12.10
CA GLY A 79 0.60 -0.12 13.27
C GLY A 79 1.84 0.71 12.93
N LEU A 80 1.89 1.32 11.75
CA LEU A 80 3.01 2.16 11.33
C LEU A 80 2.95 3.50 12.04
N LYS A 81 4.10 3.93 12.59
CA LYS A 81 4.25 5.23 13.26
C LYS A 81 5.13 6.14 12.42
N LYS A 82 4.77 7.43 12.39
CA LYS A 82 5.61 8.49 11.82
C LYS A 82 6.88 8.68 12.63
#